data_AF-A0A6M0RHR0-F1
#
_entry.id   AF-A0A6M0RHR0-F1
#
_cell.length_a   1.000
_cell.length_b   1.000
_cell.length_c   1.000
_cell.angle_alpha   90.00
_cell.angle_beta   90.00
_cell.angle_gamma   90.00
#
_symmetry.space_group_name_H-M   'P 1'
#
loop_
_entity.id
_entity.type
_entity.pdbx_description
1 polymer ?
#
loop_
_entity_poly.entity_id
_entity_poly.type
_entity_poly.pdbx_seq_one_letter_code
_entity_poly.pdbx_strand_id
1 'polypeptide(L)'
;MLGGLSTALAVGVYAKTSSTAQTSWQLAGEIAPPELLKQIGEEHLSSLEPVNLSQMRVLKVHQSRQSAPLYLVDTRLADSDQQPLCGQAGCAFLGYIPGQNEYQTVFNTYLDPHLPPDTDLLSVTDTLQSGLPTLTLHQLEGQQLRRFTVAFDGTHYAVVTVDNLSLTYE
;
A
#
# COMPACT_ATOMS: atom_id res chain seq x y z
N MET A 1 -27.57 22.54 -60.55
CA MET A 1 -27.91 22.45 -59.11
C MET A 1 -27.66 21.01 -58.68
N LEU A 2 -26.53 20.78 -58.01
CA LEU A 2 -26.04 19.53 -57.39
C LEU A 2 -25.19 20.07 -56.23
N GLY A 3 -25.42 19.83 -54.94
CA GLY A 3 -26.16 18.77 -54.27
C GLY A 3 -25.20 18.08 -53.31
N GLY A 4 -25.20 18.48 -52.04
CA GLY A 4 -24.69 17.68 -50.91
C GLY A 4 -23.27 18.00 -50.39
N LEU A 5 -23.21 18.77 -49.30
CA LEU A 5 -22.09 18.74 -48.33
C LEU A 5 -22.50 17.80 -47.19
N SER A 6 -21.94 16.60 -47.15
CA SER A 6 -22.07 15.68 -46.01
C SER A 6 -20.97 15.95 -44.99
N THR A 7 -21.29 16.61 -43.89
CA THR A 7 -20.44 16.67 -42.69
C THR A 7 -20.82 15.54 -41.75
N ALA A 8 -19.99 14.50 -41.69
CA ALA A 8 -20.11 13.45 -40.68
C ALA A 8 -19.53 13.97 -39.34
N LEU A 9 -20.39 14.08 -38.32
CA LEU A 9 -20.01 14.33 -36.93
C LEU A 9 -19.48 13.03 -36.32
N ALA A 10 -18.16 12.93 -36.14
CA ALA A 10 -17.56 11.86 -35.36
C ALA A 10 -17.81 12.14 -33.86
N VAL A 11 -18.64 11.31 -33.24
CA VAL A 11 -18.85 11.29 -31.78
C VAL A 11 -17.60 10.69 -31.14
N GLY A 12 -16.77 11.55 -30.54
CA GLY A 12 -15.64 11.12 -29.72
C GLY A 12 -16.14 10.51 -28.41
N VAL A 13 -15.91 9.21 -28.23
CA VAL A 13 -16.04 8.55 -26.92
C VAL A 13 -14.84 9.00 -26.09
N TYR A 14 -15.05 9.97 -25.20
CA TYR A 14 -14.07 10.27 -24.15
C TYR A 14 -14.10 9.12 -23.15
N ALA A 15 -13.19 8.16 -23.31
CA ALA A 15 -12.82 7.28 -22.22
C ALA A 15 -12.23 8.15 -21.10
N LYS A 16 -13.05 8.50 -20.10
CA LYS A 16 -12.56 8.99 -18.83
C LYS A 16 -11.85 7.84 -18.15
N THR A 17 -10.56 7.69 -18.42
CA THR A 17 -9.67 6.97 -17.51
C THR A 17 -9.58 7.80 -16.23
N SER A 18 -10.43 7.45 -15.26
CA SER A 18 -10.22 7.84 -13.87
C SER A 18 -8.97 7.12 -13.39
N SER A 19 -7.80 7.69 -13.66
CA SER A 19 -6.56 7.33 -13.00
C SER A 19 -6.67 7.84 -11.56
N THR A 20 -7.14 6.99 -10.65
CA THR A 20 -6.92 7.18 -9.22
C THR A 20 -5.42 7.19 -9.02
N ALA A 21 -4.89 8.30 -8.48
CA ALA A 21 -3.46 8.43 -8.24
C ALA A 21 -3.03 7.47 -7.11
N GLN A 22 -2.79 6.21 -7.46
CA GLN A 22 -1.92 5.34 -6.69
C GLN A 22 -0.54 5.99 -6.75
N THR A 23 -0.22 6.74 -5.70
CA THR A 23 1.10 7.35 -5.58
C THR A 23 2.08 6.20 -5.38
N SER A 24 3.19 6.13 -6.08
CA SER A 24 4.17 5.06 -5.90
C SER A 24 4.79 5.09 -4.50
N TRP A 25 5.39 3.98 -4.06
CA TRP A 25 6.25 3.94 -2.88
C TRP A 25 7.38 4.98 -3.02
N GLN A 26 7.58 5.79 -1.99
CA GLN A 26 8.60 6.85 -1.93
C GLN A 26 9.35 6.78 -0.60
N LEU A 27 10.51 7.45 -0.51
CA LEU A 27 11.23 7.54 0.75
C LEU A 27 10.40 8.26 1.81
N ALA A 28 10.42 7.73 3.03
CA ALA A 28 9.62 8.24 4.12
C ALA A 28 9.98 9.70 4.44
N GLY A 29 11.27 10.05 4.38
CA GLY A 29 11.72 11.42 4.61
C GLY A 29 11.20 12.47 3.62
N GLU A 30 10.68 12.04 2.47
CA GLU A 30 10.17 12.95 1.44
C GLU A 30 8.68 13.27 1.62
N ILE A 31 7.89 12.30 2.08
CA ILE A 31 6.42 12.40 2.06
C ILE A 31 5.73 12.12 3.40
N ALA A 32 6.42 11.50 4.36
CA ALA A 32 5.84 11.18 5.66
C ALA A 32 5.91 12.39 6.59
N PRO A 33 4.83 12.68 7.33
CA PRO A 33 4.87 13.69 8.38
C PRO A 33 5.94 13.36 9.44
N PRO A 34 6.72 14.35 9.93
CA PRO A 34 7.76 14.10 10.92
C PRO A 34 7.26 13.38 12.17
N GLU A 35 6.03 13.68 12.59
CA GLU A 35 5.47 13.11 13.83
C GLU A 35 5.06 11.65 13.66
N LEU A 36 4.71 11.24 12.43
CA LEU A 36 4.52 9.83 12.10
C LEU A 36 5.85 9.09 12.22
N LEU A 37 6.94 9.64 11.65
CA LEU A 37 8.26 9.01 11.74
C LEU A 37 8.72 8.90 13.20
N LYS A 38 8.57 9.97 13.97
CA LYS A 38 8.87 9.96 15.40
C LYS A 38 8.12 8.83 16.13
N GLN A 39 6.81 8.73 15.91
CA GLN A 39 5.97 7.70 16.52
C GLN A 39 6.42 6.28 16.14
N ILE A 40 6.74 6.03 14.86
CA ILE A 40 7.29 4.73 14.42
C ILE A 40 8.57 4.37 15.18
N GLY A 41 9.47 5.35 15.33
CA GLY A 41 10.71 5.15 16.08
C GLY A 41 10.47 4.80 17.55
N GLU A 42 9.54 5.49 18.21
CA GLU A 42 9.19 5.27 19.61
C GLU A 42 8.52 3.91 19.82
N GLU A 43 7.57 3.54 18.96
CA GLU A 43 6.79 2.29 19.06
C GLU A 43 7.60 1.03 18.73
N HIS A 44 8.45 1.07 17.70
CA HIS A 44 9.05 -0.14 17.11
C HIS A 44 10.57 -0.24 17.26
N LEU A 45 11.27 0.86 17.55
CA LEU A 45 12.74 0.92 17.47
C LEU A 45 13.41 1.49 18.72
N SER A 46 12.67 1.80 19.78
CA SER A 46 13.20 2.44 21.00
C SER A 46 14.29 1.65 21.71
N SER A 47 14.35 0.32 21.50
CA SER A 47 15.38 -0.57 22.05
C SER A 47 16.55 -0.87 21.10
N LEU A 48 16.55 -0.29 19.90
CA LEU A 48 17.54 -0.56 18.86
C LEU A 48 18.53 0.61 18.69
N GLU A 49 19.65 0.33 18.02
CA GLU A 49 20.57 1.41 17.61
C GLU A 49 19.84 2.44 16.74
N PRO A 50 20.28 3.71 16.71
CA PRO A 50 19.62 4.75 15.93
C PRO A 50 19.42 4.35 14.46
N VAL A 51 18.15 4.20 14.06
CA VAL A 51 17.75 3.86 12.70
C VAL A 51 17.39 5.14 11.94
N ASN A 52 17.90 5.28 10.71
CA ASN A 52 17.47 6.36 9.82
C ASN A 52 16.10 6.06 9.22
N LEU A 53 15.04 6.44 9.92
CA LEU A 53 13.65 6.22 9.53
C LEU A 53 13.28 6.83 8.17
N SER A 54 13.97 7.90 7.76
CA SER A 54 13.75 8.54 6.46
C SER A 54 14.05 7.62 5.27
N GLN A 55 14.82 6.53 5.49
CA GLN A 55 15.18 5.53 4.49
C GLN A 55 14.15 4.41 4.33
N MET A 56 13.13 4.37 5.19
CA MET A 56 11.96 3.51 4.98
C MET A 56 11.19 3.97 3.73
N ARG A 57 10.31 3.11 3.21
CA ARG A 57 9.41 3.51 2.14
C ARG A 57 8.00 3.71 2.67
N VAL A 58 7.34 4.75 2.16
CA VAL A 58 5.96 5.08 2.51
C VAL A 58 5.14 5.15 1.23
N LEU A 59 3.91 4.65 1.36
CA LEU A 59 2.85 4.79 0.40
C LEU A 59 1.73 5.59 1.08
N LYS A 60 1.59 6.86 0.69
CA LYS A 60 0.49 7.72 1.15
C LYS A 60 -0.69 7.56 0.19
N VAL A 61 -1.78 7.01 0.72
CA VAL A 61 -2.99 6.71 -0.04
C VAL A 61 -4.09 7.69 0.32
N HIS A 62 -4.64 8.35 -0.69
CA HIS A 62 -5.83 9.17 -0.54
C HIS A 62 -6.69 9.09 -1.81
N GLN A 63 -7.78 8.35 -1.73
CA GLN A 63 -8.74 8.14 -2.82
C GLN A 63 -9.99 9.00 -2.63
N SER A 64 -10.76 9.15 -3.72
CA SER A 64 -12.06 9.85 -3.65
C SER A 64 -12.99 9.16 -2.65
N ARG A 65 -13.57 9.96 -1.73
CA ARG A 65 -14.46 9.51 -0.63
C ARG A 65 -13.76 8.76 0.51
N GLN A 66 -12.43 8.67 0.51
CA GLN A 66 -11.68 8.17 1.66
C GLN A 66 -11.80 9.16 2.83
N SER A 67 -12.02 8.65 4.04
CA SER A 67 -12.28 9.49 5.23
C SER A 67 -11.04 10.25 5.72
N ALA A 68 -9.86 9.65 5.59
CA ALA A 68 -8.57 10.20 5.97
C ALA A 68 -7.46 9.54 5.14
N PRO A 69 -6.30 10.19 4.91
CA PRO A 69 -5.18 9.54 4.23
C PRO A 69 -4.68 8.33 5.04
N LEU A 70 -4.33 7.26 4.33
CA LEU A 70 -3.69 6.08 4.90
C LEU A 70 -2.20 6.12 4.56
N TYR A 71 -1.35 5.94 5.55
CA TYR A 71 0.09 5.84 5.38
C TYR A 71 0.50 4.39 5.58
N LEU A 72 0.87 3.72 4.50
CA LEU A 72 1.46 2.39 4.56
C LEU A 72 2.98 2.53 4.57
N VAL A 73 3.65 1.78 5.43
CA VAL A 73 5.08 1.87 5.67
C VAL A 73 5.69 0.50 5.46
N ASP A 74 6.61 0.43 4.51
CA ASP A 74 7.55 -0.67 4.35
C ASP A 74 8.78 -0.32 5.20
N THR A 75 8.98 -1.05 6.29
CA THR A 75 10.02 -0.73 7.27
C THR A 75 11.43 -1.08 6.79
N ARG A 76 11.56 -1.68 5.59
CA ARG A 76 12.86 -1.96 5.01
C ARG A 76 13.56 -0.65 4.65
N LEU A 77 14.84 -0.57 4.98
CA LEU A 77 15.69 0.57 4.68
C LEU A 77 16.26 0.40 3.27
N ALA A 78 16.11 1.42 2.42
CA ALA A 78 16.54 1.38 1.01
C ALA A 78 18.06 1.18 0.85
N ASP A 79 18.86 1.83 1.71
CA ASP A 79 20.32 1.91 1.58
C ASP A 79 21.05 1.19 2.73
N SER A 80 20.49 0.09 3.25
CA SER A 80 21.09 -0.65 4.36
C SER A 80 20.90 -2.16 4.25
N ASP A 81 21.95 -2.91 4.57
CA ASP A 81 21.86 -4.36 4.77
C ASP A 81 21.24 -4.70 6.14
N GLN A 82 21.26 -3.77 7.08
CA GLN A 82 20.59 -3.91 8.36
C GLN A 82 19.11 -3.58 8.21
N GLN A 83 18.27 -4.57 8.45
CA GLN A 83 16.82 -4.49 8.34
C GLN A 83 16.19 -4.75 9.73
N PRO A 84 16.15 -3.73 10.61
CA PRO A 84 15.92 -3.91 12.05
C PRO A 84 14.55 -4.50 12.41
N LEU A 85 13.56 -4.33 11.54
CA LEU A 85 12.20 -4.86 11.70
C LEU A 85 11.90 -6.06 10.79
N CYS A 86 12.96 -6.71 10.30
CA CYS A 86 12.86 -7.96 9.56
C CYS A 86 13.41 -9.13 10.39
N GLY A 87 12.77 -10.29 10.26
CA GLY A 87 13.17 -11.53 10.89
C GLY A 87 12.78 -12.72 10.04
N GLN A 88 12.72 -13.91 10.65
CA GLN A 88 12.40 -15.15 9.94
C GLN A 88 10.99 -15.17 9.33
N ALA A 89 10.06 -14.39 9.89
CA ALA A 89 8.68 -14.28 9.39
C ALA A 89 8.52 -13.22 8.28
N GLY A 90 9.61 -12.60 7.81
CA GLY A 90 9.58 -11.49 6.86
C GLY A 90 9.84 -10.14 7.54
N CYS A 91 9.38 -9.07 6.89
CA CYS A 91 9.58 -7.69 7.31
C CYS A 91 8.27 -7.06 7.78
N ALA A 92 8.34 -6.19 8.79
CA ALA A 92 7.18 -5.46 9.24
C ALA A 92 6.64 -4.50 8.16
N PHE A 93 5.32 -4.52 7.98
CA PHE A 93 4.56 -3.54 7.23
C PHE A 93 3.54 -2.91 8.16
N LEU A 94 3.57 -1.59 8.24
CA LEU A 94 2.75 -0.82 9.17
C LEU A 94 1.77 0.05 8.39
N GLY A 95 0.63 0.36 8.98
CA GLY A 95 -0.35 1.27 8.41
C GLY A 95 -0.93 2.19 9.46
N TYR A 96 -0.98 3.48 9.14
CA TYR A 96 -1.39 4.53 10.06
C TYR A 96 -2.43 5.46 9.42
N ILE A 97 -3.35 5.96 10.23
CA ILE A 97 -4.23 7.07 9.89
C ILE A 97 -4.04 8.23 10.88
N PRO A 98 -4.27 9.48 10.48
CA PRO A 98 -4.26 10.61 11.41
C PRO A 98 -5.33 10.46 12.50
N GLY A 99 -4.91 10.54 13.76
CA GLY A 99 -5.79 10.71 14.92
C GLY A 99 -5.82 12.16 15.40
N GLN A 100 -6.38 12.41 16.59
CA GLN A 100 -6.48 13.77 17.15
C GLN A 100 -5.13 14.34 17.61
N ASN A 101 -4.31 13.51 18.26
CA ASN A 101 -3.02 13.93 18.84
C ASN A 101 -1.83 13.08 18.35
N GLU A 102 -2.11 11.86 17.90
CA GLU A 102 -1.13 10.88 17.42
C GLU A 102 -1.71 10.14 16.22
N TYR A 103 -0.87 9.41 15.49
CA TYR A 103 -1.34 8.53 14.44
C TYR A 103 -1.93 7.27 15.07
N GLN A 104 -3.03 6.78 14.53
CA GLN A 104 -3.59 5.50 14.93
C GLN A 104 -3.00 4.39 14.05
N THR A 105 -2.35 3.40 14.67
CA THR A 105 -1.93 2.17 13.99
C THR A 105 -3.15 1.33 13.65
N VAL A 106 -3.38 1.11 12.36
CA VAL A 106 -4.53 0.35 11.85
C VAL A 106 -4.13 -0.90 11.10
N PHE A 107 -2.86 -1.05 10.76
CA PHE A 107 -2.31 -2.24 10.11
C PHE A 107 -0.91 -2.51 10.66
N ASN A 108 -0.65 -3.76 11.02
CA ASN A 108 0.66 -4.22 11.44
C ASN A 108 0.75 -5.71 11.13
N THR A 109 1.61 -6.08 10.18
CA THR A 109 1.85 -7.47 9.82
C THR A 109 3.28 -7.66 9.38
N TYR A 110 3.76 -8.89 9.43
CA TYR A 110 5.00 -9.28 8.76
C TYR A 110 4.66 -9.85 7.39
N LEU A 111 5.40 -9.41 6.37
CA LEU A 111 5.29 -9.90 5.01
C LEU A 111 6.66 -10.38 4.53
N ASP A 112 6.72 -11.56 3.94
CA ASP A 112 7.92 -12.06 3.27
C ASP A 112 8.05 -11.42 1.89
N PRO A 113 9.10 -10.60 1.63
CA PRO A 113 9.29 -9.95 0.34
C PRO A 113 9.80 -10.88 -0.77
N HIS A 114 10.13 -12.13 -0.47
CA HIS A 114 10.60 -13.10 -1.46
C HIS A 114 9.43 -13.67 -2.27
N LEU A 115 8.93 -12.87 -3.20
CA LEU A 115 7.89 -13.25 -4.14
C LEU A 115 8.45 -13.50 -5.55
N PRO A 116 7.73 -14.24 -6.40
CA PRO A 116 8.03 -14.29 -7.83
C PRO A 116 8.11 -12.89 -8.45
N PRO A 117 8.85 -12.73 -9.57
CA PRO A 117 8.88 -11.48 -10.33
C PRO A 117 7.48 -10.98 -10.67
N ASP A 118 7.34 -9.66 -10.83
CA ASP A 118 6.09 -8.98 -11.22
C ASP A 118 4.90 -9.21 -10.27
N THR A 119 5.16 -9.70 -9.05
CA THR A 119 4.17 -9.85 -7.99
C THR A 119 4.39 -8.78 -6.93
N ASP A 120 3.43 -7.86 -6.81
CA ASP A 120 3.42 -6.89 -5.71
C ASP A 120 3.22 -7.61 -4.37
N LEU A 121 4.03 -7.24 -3.37
CA LEU A 121 3.88 -7.75 -2.00
C LEU A 121 2.62 -7.22 -1.32
N LEU A 122 2.33 -5.94 -1.57
CA LEU A 122 1.19 -5.21 -1.04
C LEU A 122 0.73 -4.22 -2.12
N SER A 123 -0.56 -4.23 -2.42
CA SER A 123 -1.21 -3.28 -3.32
C SER A 123 -2.47 -2.71 -2.70
N VAL A 124 -2.82 -1.48 -3.08
CA VAL A 124 -4.03 -0.78 -2.65
C VAL A 124 -5.10 -0.96 -3.73
N THR A 125 -6.34 -1.27 -3.34
CA THR A 125 -7.45 -1.34 -4.31
C THR A 125 -8.28 -0.04 -4.30
N ASP A 126 -9.10 0.17 -5.33
CA ASP A 126 -10.06 1.28 -5.38
C ASP A 126 -11.34 1.05 -4.53
N THR A 127 -11.45 -0.12 -3.88
CA THR A 127 -12.62 -0.45 -3.06
C THR A 127 -12.44 0.10 -1.66
N LEU A 128 -13.36 0.95 -1.21
CA LEU A 128 -13.38 1.45 0.17
C LEU A 128 -14.28 0.58 1.05
N GLN A 129 -13.80 0.23 2.24
CA GLN A 129 -14.58 -0.37 3.32
C GLN A 129 -14.32 0.42 4.61
N SER A 130 -15.39 0.79 5.31
CA SER A 130 -15.32 1.61 6.52
C SER A 130 -14.52 2.92 6.34
N GLY A 131 -14.52 3.48 5.13
CA GLY A 131 -13.85 4.74 4.81
C GLY A 131 -12.38 4.65 4.39
N LEU A 132 -11.77 3.46 4.41
CA LEU A 132 -10.40 3.22 3.95
C LEU A 132 -10.34 2.18 2.82
N PRO A 133 -9.33 2.23 1.94
CA PRO A 133 -9.20 1.27 0.85
C PRO A 133 -8.88 -0.13 1.37
N THR A 134 -9.42 -1.15 0.72
CA THR A 134 -8.96 -2.53 0.94
C THR A 134 -7.57 -2.71 0.36
N LEU A 135 -6.80 -3.62 0.95
CA LEU A 135 -5.45 -3.95 0.51
C LEU A 135 -5.42 -5.38 0.02
N THR A 136 -4.56 -5.63 -0.96
CA THR A 136 -4.20 -6.97 -1.41
C THR A 136 -2.78 -7.26 -0.97
N LEU A 137 -2.59 -8.40 -0.33
CA LEU A 137 -1.28 -8.89 0.12
C LEU A 137 -1.00 -10.21 -0.57
N HIS A 138 0.24 -10.42 -1.02
CA HIS A 138 0.67 -11.68 -1.58
C HIS A 138 1.74 -12.31 -0.70
N GLN A 139 1.60 -13.59 -0.38
CA GLN A 139 2.57 -14.33 0.43
C GLN A 139 2.79 -15.72 -0.16
N LEU A 140 4.02 -16.20 -0.07
CA LEU A 140 4.36 -17.55 -0.47
C LEU A 140 4.27 -18.48 0.75
N GLU A 141 3.50 -19.55 0.64
CA GLU A 141 3.43 -20.60 1.65
C GLU A 141 3.94 -21.90 1.03
N GLY A 142 5.21 -22.23 1.28
CA GLY A 142 5.91 -23.30 0.55
C GLY A 142 6.09 -22.94 -0.93
N GLN A 143 5.37 -23.60 -1.82
CA GLN A 143 5.34 -23.29 -3.26
C GLN A 143 4.00 -22.66 -3.70
N GLN A 144 3.09 -22.43 -2.76
CA GLN A 144 1.75 -21.91 -3.06
C GLN A 144 1.74 -20.41 -2.85
N LEU A 145 1.51 -19.64 -3.92
CA LEU A 145 1.25 -18.22 -3.80
C LEU A 145 -0.18 -18.01 -3.28
N ARG A 146 -0.34 -17.23 -2.22
CA ARG A 146 -1.64 -16.88 -1.64
C ARG A 146 -1.85 -15.38 -1.75
N ARG A 147 -3.09 -14.99 -2.05
CA ARG A 147 -3.55 -13.61 -2.06
C ARG A 147 -4.52 -13.41 -0.90
N PHE A 148 -4.25 -12.44 -0.06
CA PHE A 148 -5.13 -12.03 1.03
C PHE A 148 -5.73 -10.68 0.67
N THR A 149 -7.05 -10.56 0.74
CA THR A 149 -7.70 -9.24 0.75
C THR A 149 -8.00 -8.88 2.19
N VAL A 150 -7.45 -7.74 2.62
CA VAL A 150 -7.69 -7.18 3.96
C VAL A 150 -8.47 -5.88 3.85
N ALA A 151 -9.37 -5.64 4.80
CA ALA A 151 -10.20 -4.45 4.83
C ALA A 151 -10.28 -3.86 6.23
N PHE A 152 -10.44 -2.55 6.31
CA PHE A 152 -10.59 -1.85 7.58
C PHE A 152 -11.99 -2.12 8.18
N ASP A 153 -12.03 -2.59 9.42
CA ASP A 153 -13.27 -2.89 10.14
C ASP A 153 -13.81 -1.71 10.97
N GLY A 154 -13.13 -0.57 10.93
CA GLY A 154 -13.39 0.59 11.77
C GLY A 154 -12.35 0.79 12.88
N THR A 155 -11.56 -0.24 13.18
CA THR A 155 -10.47 -0.20 14.18
C THR A 155 -9.13 -0.64 13.59
N HIS A 156 -9.12 -1.73 12.82
CA HIS A 156 -7.92 -2.30 12.21
C HIS A 156 -8.24 -3.00 10.88
N TYR A 157 -7.20 -3.33 10.12
CA TYR A 157 -7.31 -4.15 8.93
C TYR A 157 -7.40 -5.63 9.30
N ALA A 158 -8.42 -6.31 8.79
CA ALA A 158 -8.65 -7.74 8.99
C ALA A 158 -8.81 -8.47 7.66
N VAL A 159 -8.45 -9.76 7.63
CA VAL A 159 -8.60 -10.63 6.45
C VAL A 159 -10.08 -10.84 6.14
N VAL A 160 -10.46 -10.56 4.88
CA VAL A 160 -11.81 -10.76 4.35
C VAL A 160 -11.86 -11.99 3.45
N THR A 161 -10.87 -12.13 2.56
CA THR A 161 -10.76 -13.27 1.66
C THR A 161 -9.33 -13.77 1.56
N VAL A 162 -9.19 -15.06 1.25
CA VAL A 162 -7.91 -15.67 0.93
C VAL A 162 -8.06 -16.57 -0.30
N ASP A 163 -7.29 -16.28 -1.33
CA ASP A 163 -7.28 -17.02 -2.59
C ASP A 163 -5.93 -17.72 -2.77
N ASN A 164 -5.96 -18.95 -3.28
CA ASN A 164 -4.76 -19.69 -3.67
C ASN A 164 -4.52 -19.47 -5.17
N LEU A 165 -3.38 -18.89 -5.53
CA LEU A 165 -3.00 -18.59 -6.91
C LEU A 165 -2.07 -19.67 -7.46
N SER A 166 -2.37 -20.20 -8.64
CA SER A 166 -1.44 -21.10 -9.33
C SER A 166 -0.22 -20.33 -9.83
N LEU A 167 0.99 -20.78 -9.48
CA LEU A 167 2.23 -20.29 -10.08
C LEU A 167 2.38 -20.93 -11.47
N THR A 168 2.01 -20.20 -12.52
CA THR A 168 2.36 -20.57 -13.89
C THR A 168 3.76 -20.06 -14.18
N TYR A 169 4.74 -20.96 -14.20
CA TYR A 169 6.06 -20.68 -14.76
C TYR A 169 5.94 -20.77 -16.28
N GLU A 170 6.12 -19.65 -16.98
CA GLU A 170 6.35 -19.63 -18.43
C GLU A 170 7.83 -19.86 -18.78
#